data_AF-A0A497QK00-F1
#
_entry.id   AF-A0A497QK00-F1
#
_cell.length_a   1.000
_cell.length_b   1.000
_cell.length_c   1.000
_cell.angle_alpha   90.00
_cell.angle_beta   90.00
_cell.angle_gamma   90.00
#
_symmetry.space_group_name_H-M   'P 1'
#
loop_
_entity.id
_entity.type
_entity.pdbx_description
1 polymer ?
#
loop_
_entity_poly.entity_id
_entity_poly.type
_entity_poly.pdbx_seq_one_letter_code
_entity_poly.pdbx_strand_id
1 'polypeptide(L)'
;MKKILLLIFLLILVSSAHSITLKEIYQTAPAQGVYDKYLVLETGVTYTGGLLIGKIFDPVIADLSGPEGLDVRIEGNGAILNLEGEQISISYCNNKLDIDNCIIINGNIRYRGINNPTGTEIPTGYVQYCTFYQPQDYAIRLQGAGDDILLERNIFVDAVDTGDDFTYLTGVPMEWLPTGSNVAISIFYGTYGIPILLDNWSYHSDEEINVDSTRHFVELCEYG
;
A
#
# COMPACT_ATOMS: atom_id res chain seq x y z
N MET A 1 42.65 27.01 7.24
CA MET A 1 41.72 27.11 6.09
C MET A 1 41.36 25.75 5.46
N LYS A 2 42.28 24.96 4.89
CA LYS A 2 41.93 23.68 4.22
C LYS A 2 41.14 22.67 5.08
N LYS A 3 41.45 22.55 6.38
CA LYS A 3 40.73 21.64 7.31
C LYS A 3 39.31 22.08 7.62
N ILE A 4 39.04 23.39 7.61
CA ILE A 4 37.69 23.95 7.87
C ILE A 4 36.80 23.76 6.64
N LEU A 5 37.35 23.95 5.44
CA LEU A 5 36.62 23.73 4.18
C LEU A 5 36.20 22.26 4.00
N LEU A 6 37.08 21.32 4.38
CA LEU A 6 36.79 19.88 4.35
C LEU A 6 35.68 19.51 5.35
N LEU A 7 35.69 20.10 6.55
CA LEU A 7 34.66 19.84 7.57
C LEU A 7 33.29 20.38 7.15
N ILE A 8 33.24 21.55 6.53
CA ILE A 8 32.01 22.14 5.97
C ILE A 8 31.48 21.28 4.82
N PHE A 9 32.36 20.81 3.93
CA PHE A 9 31.97 19.91 2.83
C PHE A 9 31.45 18.57 3.33
N LEU A 10 32.07 18.01 4.38
CA LEU A 10 31.60 16.78 5.03
C LEU A 10 30.24 16.99 5.73
N LEU A 11 30.03 18.14 6.39
CA LEU A 11 28.74 18.47 7.02
C LEU A 11 27.61 18.61 6.00
N ILE A 12 27.87 19.22 4.84
CA ILE A 12 26.89 19.37 3.76
C ILE A 12 26.52 18.02 3.13
N LEU A 13 27.50 17.11 3.02
CA LEU A 13 27.26 15.75 2.54
C LEU A 13 26.46 14.90 3.54
N VAL A 14 26.66 15.09 4.85
CA VAL A 14 25.94 14.34 5.89
C VAL A 14 24.54 14.90 6.13
N SER A 15 24.31 16.20 5.94
CA SER A 15 22.97 16.79 6.04
C SER A 15 22.03 16.36 4.91
N SER A 16 22.57 15.84 3.81
CA SER A 16 21.81 15.40 2.64
C SER A 16 21.30 13.96 2.74
N ALA A 17 21.56 13.27 3.86
CA ALA A 17 21.22 11.86 4.08
C ALA A 17 20.14 11.65 5.15
N HIS A 18 19.35 12.68 5.47
CA HIS A 18 18.14 12.44 6.27
C HIS A 18 17.10 11.81 5.36
N SER A 19 16.89 10.51 5.53
CA SER A 19 15.73 9.83 4.99
C SER A 19 14.49 10.42 5.64
N ILE A 20 13.65 11.10 4.87
CA ILE A 20 12.37 11.60 5.36
C ILE A 20 11.39 10.44 5.30
N THR A 21 10.74 10.13 6.40
CA THR A 21 9.77 9.03 6.41
C THR A 21 8.43 9.48 5.87
N LEU A 22 7.69 8.57 5.24
CA LEU A 22 6.32 8.84 4.81
C LEU A 22 5.42 9.22 5.99
N LYS A 23 5.68 8.61 7.16
CA LYS A 23 4.97 8.88 8.41
C LYS A 23 5.16 10.32 8.91
N GLU A 24 6.36 10.88 8.81
CA GLU A 24 6.62 12.28 9.21
C GLU A 24 5.85 13.27 8.33
N ILE A 25 5.81 13.01 7.01
CA ILE A 25 5.01 13.81 6.08
C ILE A 25 3.53 13.68 6.42
N TYR A 26 3.03 12.46 6.63
CA TYR A 26 1.63 12.22 7.03
C TYR A 26 1.25 12.96 8.32
N GLN A 27 2.11 12.94 9.34
CA GLN A 27 1.83 13.58 10.63
C GLN A 27 1.70 15.10 10.50
N THR A 28 2.49 15.72 9.61
CA THR A 28 2.52 17.17 9.41
C THR A 28 1.62 17.65 8.27
N ALA A 29 1.11 16.74 7.44
CA ALA A 29 0.23 17.07 6.32
C ALA A 29 -1.05 17.78 6.80
N PRO A 30 -1.43 18.90 6.16
CA PRO A 30 -2.66 19.61 6.46
C PRO A 30 -3.87 18.86 5.89
N ALA A 31 -5.05 19.20 6.39
CA ALA A 31 -6.30 18.88 5.71
C ALA A 31 -6.46 19.76 4.46
N GLN A 32 -7.01 19.20 3.39
CA GLN A 32 -7.30 19.94 2.16
C GLN A 32 -8.48 19.31 1.42
N GLY A 33 -9.47 20.13 1.09
CA GLY A 33 -10.68 19.65 0.41
C GLY A 33 -11.47 18.70 1.30
N VAL A 34 -11.66 17.46 0.82
CA VAL A 34 -12.36 16.38 1.54
C VAL A 34 -11.42 15.50 2.37
N TYR A 35 -10.11 15.72 2.31
CA TYR A 35 -9.14 14.87 2.99
C TYR A 35 -8.71 15.50 4.31
N ASP A 36 -8.68 14.68 5.35
CA ASP A 36 -8.07 15.02 6.64
C ASP A 36 -6.56 15.18 6.52
N LYS A 37 -5.94 14.43 5.61
CA LYS A 37 -4.50 14.45 5.34
C LYS A 37 -4.22 14.52 3.85
N TYR A 38 -3.62 15.62 3.42
CA TYR A 38 -3.25 15.87 2.02
C TYR A 38 -1.73 15.99 1.91
N LEU A 39 -1.09 14.92 1.43
CA LEU A 39 0.35 14.84 1.27
C LEU A 39 0.70 15.24 -0.16
N VAL A 40 1.44 16.34 -0.32
CA VAL A 40 2.05 16.70 -1.60
C VAL A 40 3.52 16.33 -1.52
N LEU A 41 3.91 15.32 -2.29
CA LEU A 41 5.29 14.82 -2.29
C LEU A 41 6.10 15.49 -3.39
N GLU A 42 7.42 15.55 -3.18
CA GLU A 42 8.36 16.16 -4.13
C GLU A 42 8.84 15.14 -5.17
N THR A 43 8.86 15.55 -6.45
CA THR A 43 9.32 14.73 -7.56
C THR A 43 10.73 14.18 -7.34
N GLY A 44 10.90 12.87 -7.49
CA GLY A 44 12.20 12.20 -7.39
C GLY A 44 12.79 12.13 -5.96
N VAL A 45 12.09 12.64 -4.96
CA VAL A 45 12.47 12.47 -3.55
C VAL A 45 12.02 11.09 -3.07
N THR A 46 12.89 10.42 -2.32
CA THR A 46 12.59 9.14 -1.69
C THR A 46 12.07 9.35 -0.28
N TYR A 47 10.88 8.83 -0.01
CA TYR A 47 10.27 8.74 1.31
C TYR A 47 10.32 7.29 1.79
N THR A 48 10.74 7.06 3.03
CA THR A 48 10.90 5.70 3.56
C THR A 48 9.83 5.28 4.56
N GLY A 49 9.63 3.97 4.69
CA GLY A 49 8.72 3.35 5.64
C GLY A 49 7.26 3.35 5.18
N GLY A 50 6.45 2.55 5.87
CA GLY A 50 5.03 2.38 5.61
C GLY A 50 4.14 3.40 6.31
N LEU A 51 2.84 3.19 6.16
CA LEU A 51 1.80 4.01 6.78
C LEU A 51 0.60 3.14 7.12
N LEU A 52 0.10 3.25 8.35
CA LEU A 52 -1.15 2.62 8.77
C LEU A 52 -2.20 3.69 9.04
N ILE A 53 -3.35 3.56 8.39
CA ILE A 53 -4.53 4.42 8.52
C ILE A 53 -5.69 3.54 9.00
N GLY A 54 -6.25 3.88 10.16
CA GLY A 54 -7.32 3.09 10.78
C GLY A 54 -6.83 2.04 11.77
N LYS A 55 -7.73 1.12 12.09
CA LYS A 55 -7.58 0.18 13.21
C LYS A 55 -6.79 -1.06 12.78
N ILE A 56 -6.46 -1.88 13.78
CA ILE A 56 -5.91 -3.22 13.64
C ILE A 56 -6.90 -4.20 14.25
N PHE A 57 -7.14 -5.31 13.56
CA PHE A 57 -7.92 -6.42 14.08
C PHE A 57 -7.02 -7.36 14.88
N ASP A 58 -7.38 -7.60 16.14
CA ASP A 58 -6.76 -8.63 16.98
C ASP A 58 -7.59 -9.92 16.88
N PRO A 59 -7.08 -10.98 16.22
CA PRO A 59 -7.82 -12.23 16.06
C PRO A 59 -7.95 -13.02 17.37
N VAL A 60 -7.14 -12.75 18.40
CA VAL A 60 -7.17 -13.47 19.68
C VAL A 60 -8.40 -13.09 20.49
N ILE A 61 -8.75 -11.80 20.49
CA ILE A 61 -9.90 -11.26 21.21
C ILE A 61 -11.07 -10.89 20.29
N ALA A 62 -10.87 -10.99 18.97
CA ALA A 62 -11.83 -10.63 17.94
C ALA A 62 -12.33 -9.17 18.06
N ASP A 63 -11.40 -8.24 18.28
CA ASP A 63 -11.70 -6.82 18.49
C ASP A 63 -10.79 -5.91 17.67
N LEU A 64 -11.23 -4.68 17.44
CA LEU A 64 -10.48 -3.66 16.73
C LEU A 64 -9.81 -2.71 17.73
N SER A 65 -8.53 -2.41 17.48
CA SER A 65 -7.73 -1.52 18.32
C SER A 65 -6.94 -0.51 17.49
N GLY A 66 -6.59 0.62 18.11
CA GLY A 66 -5.83 1.69 17.44
C GLY A 66 -6.69 2.91 17.12
N PRO A 67 -6.10 3.90 16.43
CA PRO A 67 -6.81 5.13 16.06
C PRO A 67 -7.87 4.87 14.98
N GLU A 68 -8.87 5.73 14.93
CA GLU A 68 -9.81 5.78 13.80
C GLU A 68 -9.09 6.09 12.47
N GLY A 69 -9.73 5.72 11.37
CA GLY A 69 -9.28 6.07 10.03
C GLY A 69 -9.36 7.57 9.76
N LEU A 70 -8.64 8.00 8.73
CA LEU A 70 -8.69 9.35 8.19
C LEU A 70 -8.80 9.27 6.67
N ASP A 71 -9.41 10.29 6.06
CA ASP A 71 -9.39 10.43 4.61
C ASP A 71 -8.03 10.98 4.17
N VAL A 72 -7.28 10.19 3.41
CA VAL A 72 -5.89 10.47 3.05
C VAL A 72 -5.71 10.56 1.55
N ARG A 73 -5.06 11.63 1.11
CA ARG A 73 -4.57 11.83 -0.24
C ARG A 73 -3.05 11.86 -0.26
N ILE A 74 -2.44 11.04 -1.11
CA ILE A 74 -1.01 11.09 -1.44
C ILE A 74 -0.87 11.51 -2.91
N GLU A 75 -0.51 12.77 -3.12
CA GLU A 75 -0.16 13.32 -4.43
C GLU A 75 1.36 13.15 -4.64
N GLY A 76 1.72 12.14 -5.43
CA GLY A 76 3.10 11.69 -5.53
C GLY A 76 4.03 12.58 -6.34
N ASN A 77 3.55 13.22 -7.41
CA ASN A 77 4.37 14.03 -8.33
C ASN A 77 5.64 13.31 -8.85
N GLY A 78 5.67 11.98 -8.91
CA GLY A 78 6.85 11.19 -9.27
C GLY A 78 7.81 10.92 -8.10
N ALA A 79 7.38 11.10 -6.85
CA ALA A 79 8.12 10.70 -5.67
C ALA A 79 8.31 9.18 -5.59
N ILE A 80 9.37 8.75 -4.91
CA ILE A 80 9.67 7.34 -4.65
C ILE A 80 9.24 7.01 -3.22
N LEU A 81 8.35 6.04 -3.06
CA LEU A 81 7.98 5.46 -1.79
C LEU A 81 8.74 4.15 -1.62
N ASN A 82 9.85 4.19 -0.87
CA ASN A 82 10.60 3.00 -0.51
C ASN A 82 10.08 2.47 0.82
N LEU A 83 9.23 1.45 0.78
CA LEU A 83 8.48 1.04 1.96
C LEU A 83 9.29 0.14 2.90
N GLU A 84 10.50 -0.28 2.53
CA GLU A 84 11.45 -1.02 3.40
C GLU A 84 10.87 -2.34 3.98
N GLY A 85 10.00 -2.99 3.21
CA GLY A 85 9.25 -4.20 3.57
C GLY A 85 7.94 -3.93 4.30
N GLU A 86 7.62 -2.66 4.57
CA GLU A 86 6.35 -2.24 5.17
C GLU A 86 5.26 -2.03 4.10
N GLN A 87 4.06 -1.65 4.58
CA GLN A 87 2.88 -1.42 3.74
C GLN A 87 2.30 -0.03 3.98
N ILE A 88 1.68 0.54 2.94
CA ILE A 88 0.69 1.62 3.09
C ILE A 88 -0.68 0.94 3.20
N SER A 89 -1.29 1.00 4.37
CA SER A 89 -2.54 0.30 4.63
C SER A 89 -3.62 1.21 5.16
N ILE A 90 -4.82 1.06 4.61
CA ILE A 90 -6.06 1.58 5.17
C ILE A 90 -6.91 0.40 5.64
N SER A 91 -7.24 0.38 6.92
CA SER A 91 -7.77 -0.81 7.58
C SER A 91 -8.95 -0.48 8.51
N TYR A 92 -10.02 -1.24 8.33
CA TYR A 92 -11.18 -1.29 9.22
C TYR A 92 -11.68 0.12 9.58
N CYS A 93 -12.06 0.85 8.53
CA CYS A 93 -12.68 2.17 8.62
C CYS A 93 -13.53 2.43 7.37
N ASN A 94 -14.42 3.42 7.45
CA ASN A 94 -15.20 3.90 6.31
C ASN A 94 -14.58 5.19 5.74
N ASN A 95 -13.25 5.16 5.56
CA ASN A 95 -12.46 6.28 5.06
C ASN A 95 -11.86 5.97 3.69
N LYS A 96 -11.28 7.01 3.08
CA LYS A 96 -10.69 6.95 1.75
C LYS A 96 -9.18 7.02 1.76
N LEU A 97 -8.52 6.21 0.93
CA LEU A 97 -7.11 6.35 0.59
C LEU A 97 -6.94 6.52 -0.91
N ASP A 98 -6.46 7.70 -1.32
CA ASP A 98 -6.25 8.06 -2.71
C ASP A 98 -4.76 8.33 -2.98
N ILE A 99 -4.14 7.54 -3.85
CA ILE A 99 -2.71 7.61 -4.17
C ILE A 99 -2.53 7.75 -5.67
N ASP A 100 -1.73 8.70 -6.12
CA ASP A 100 -1.36 8.81 -7.53
C ASP A 100 0.08 9.25 -7.76
N ASN A 101 0.56 8.99 -8.98
CA ASN A 101 1.83 9.50 -9.49
C ASN A 101 3.02 9.16 -8.58
N CYS A 102 3.05 7.95 -8.00
CA CYS A 102 4.16 7.46 -7.18
C CYS A 102 4.95 6.36 -7.88
N ILE A 103 6.23 6.24 -7.54
CA ILE A 103 7.02 5.01 -7.74
C ILE A 103 7.11 4.31 -6.39
N ILE A 104 6.60 3.09 -6.29
CA ILE A 104 6.51 2.33 -5.04
C ILE A 104 7.43 1.12 -5.14
N ILE A 105 8.32 0.95 -4.17
CA ILE A 105 9.30 -0.14 -4.13
C ILE A 105 9.37 -0.78 -2.75
N ASN A 106 9.82 -2.03 -2.71
CA ASN A 106 10.09 -2.78 -1.48
C ASN A 106 8.92 -2.78 -0.49
N GLY A 107 7.70 -2.96 -0.96
CA GLY A 107 6.52 -3.06 -0.11
C GLY A 107 5.24 -2.89 -0.93
N ASN A 108 4.13 -2.66 -0.25
CA ASN A 108 2.82 -2.77 -0.91
C ASN A 108 1.75 -1.80 -0.38
N ILE A 109 0.60 -1.80 -1.07
CA ILE A 109 -0.62 -1.12 -0.62
C ILE A 109 -1.66 -2.17 -0.22
N ARG A 110 -2.32 -1.96 0.92
CA ARG A 110 -3.35 -2.88 1.42
C ARG A 110 -4.61 -2.18 1.90
N TYR A 111 -5.74 -2.52 1.29
CA TYR A 111 -7.08 -2.14 1.74
C TYR A 111 -7.66 -3.30 2.54
N ARG A 112 -8.05 -3.06 3.79
CA ARG A 112 -8.68 -4.06 4.66
C ARG A 112 -10.04 -3.58 5.13
N GLY A 113 -11.10 -4.26 4.75
CA GLY A 113 -12.43 -4.05 5.32
C GLY A 113 -12.88 -5.24 6.15
N ILE A 114 -13.96 -5.02 6.89
CA ILE A 114 -14.58 -6.03 7.74
C ILE A 114 -16.09 -5.86 7.70
N ASN A 115 -16.80 -6.99 7.67
CA ASN A 115 -18.24 -7.04 7.80
C ASN A 115 -18.58 -8.10 8.85
N ASN A 116 -18.93 -7.65 10.05
CA ASN A 116 -19.18 -8.53 11.17
C ASN A 116 -20.45 -8.07 11.93
N PRO A 117 -20.90 -8.82 12.95
CA PRO A 117 -22.09 -8.45 13.72
C PRO A 117 -22.00 -7.09 14.45
N THR A 118 -20.79 -6.56 14.65
CA THR A 118 -20.56 -5.27 15.32
C THR A 118 -20.57 -4.08 14.36
N GLY A 119 -20.42 -4.31 13.06
CA GLY A 119 -20.50 -3.27 12.05
C GLY A 119 -19.84 -3.66 10.72
N THR A 120 -19.98 -2.75 9.76
CA THR A 120 -19.35 -2.82 8.45
C THR A 120 -18.43 -1.62 8.31
N GLU A 121 -17.14 -1.89 8.09
CA GLU A 121 -16.11 -0.89 7.88
C GLU A 121 -15.34 -1.27 6.61
N ILE A 122 -15.58 -0.55 5.52
CA ILE A 122 -15.05 -0.87 4.18
C ILE A 122 -14.36 0.39 3.64
N PRO A 123 -13.02 0.40 3.54
CA PRO A 123 -12.32 1.54 2.99
C PRO A 123 -12.53 1.63 1.48
N THR A 124 -12.50 2.86 0.97
CA THR A 124 -12.64 3.18 -0.47
C THR A 124 -11.40 3.91 -0.96
N GLY A 125 -11.26 4.15 -2.26
CA GLY A 125 -10.08 4.87 -2.73
C GLY A 125 -9.74 4.73 -4.20
N TYR A 126 -8.54 5.21 -4.53
CA TYR A 126 -7.89 4.82 -5.77
C TYR A 126 -6.38 4.71 -5.64
N VAL A 127 -5.81 3.94 -6.56
CA VAL A 127 -4.38 3.97 -6.87
C VAL A 127 -4.25 4.17 -8.37
N GLN A 128 -3.64 5.28 -8.79
CA GLN A 128 -3.58 5.63 -10.21
C GLN A 128 -2.22 6.15 -10.66
N TYR A 129 -1.83 5.86 -11.89
CA TYR A 129 -0.57 6.37 -12.46
C TYR A 129 0.67 6.02 -11.62
N CYS A 130 0.61 4.93 -10.85
CA CYS A 130 1.71 4.49 -10.02
C CYS A 130 2.53 3.40 -10.73
N THR A 131 3.83 3.37 -10.45
CA THR A 131 4.71 2.26 -10.83
C THR A 131 5.10 1.49 -9.57
N PHE A 132 4.83 0.19 -9.55
CA PHE A 132 5.31 -0.73 -8.53
C PHE A 132 6.47 -1.51 -9.10
N TYR A 133 7.63 -1.47 -8.43
CA TYR A 133 8.79 -2.25 -8.82
C TYR A 133 9.29 -3.09 -7.66
N GLN A 134 9.35 -4.40 -7.87
CA GLN A 134 9.67 -5.38 -6.84
C GLN A 134 8.90 -5.15 -5.53
N PRO A 135 7.56 -4.99 -5.58
CA PRO A 135 6.78 -4.96 -4.36
C PRO A 135 6.97 -6.29 -3.62
N GLN A 136 7.14 -6.21 -2.31
CA GLN A 136 7.20 -7.40 -1.46
C GLN A 136 5.78 -7.82 -1.11
N ASP A 137 5.53 -9.12 -1.12
CA ASP A 137 4.20 -9.71 -0.95
C ASP A 137 3.31 -9.49 -2.20
N TYR A 138 2.32 -8.60 -2.15
CA TYR A 138 1.55 -8.17 -3.33
C TYR A 138 1.97 -6.77 -3.75
N ALA A 139 1.65 -6.27 -4.95
CA ALA A 139 1.73 -4.82 -5.17
C ALA A 139 0.54 -4.10 -4.51
N ILE A 140 -0.66 -4.61 -4.75
CA ILE A 140 -1.90 -4.15 -4.14
C ILE A 140 -2.71 -5.37 -3.65
N ARG A 141 -3.09 -5.35 -2.37
CA ARG A 141 -3.95 -6.35 -1.74
C ARG A 141 -5.27 -5.72 -1.32
N LEU A 142 -6.36 -6.19 -1.92
CA LEU A 142 -7.72 -5.80 -1.59
C LEU A 142 -8.39 -6.92 -0.79
N GLN A 143 -8.61 -6.71 0.50
CA GLN A 143 -9.09 -7.72 1.43
C GLN A 143 -10.36 -7.21 2.13
N GLY A 144 -11.52 -7.73 1.77
CA GLY A 144 -12.80 -7.19 2.26
C GLY A 144 -13.03 -5.73 1.86
N ALA A 145 -12.50 -5.29 0.71
CA ALA A 145 -12.67 -3.94 0.19
C ALA A 145 -12.58 -3.95 -1.34
N GLY A 146 -13.64 -3.54 -2.02
CA GLY A 146 -13.69 -3.51 -3.48
C GLY A 146 -14.59 -2.41 -4.04
N ASP A 147 -15.69 -2.12 -3.36
CA ASP A 147 -16.63 -1.07 -3.74
C ASP A 147 -15.94 0.30 -3.70
N ASP A 148 -16.20 1.12 -4.71
CA ASP A 148 -15.59 2.44 -4.87
C ASP A 148 -14.05 2.44 -4.77
N ILE A 149 -13.40 1.32 -5.14
CA ILE A 149 -11.95 1.24 -5.35
C ILE A 149 -11.65 1.25 -6.86
N LEU A 150 -10.82 2.21 -7.29
CA LEU A 150 -10.33 2.32 -8.66
C LEU A 150 -8.82 2.08 -8.72
N LEU A 151 -8.39 1.07 -9.48
CA LEU A 151 -7.00 0.88 -9.85
C LEU A 151 -6.86 1.23 -11.33
N GLU A 152 -6.23 2.35 -11.66
CA GLU A 152 -6.12 2.84 -13.04
C GLU A 152 -4.69 3.16 -13.49
N ARG A 153 -4.29 2.70 -14.68
CA ARG A 153 -3.03 3.10 -15.33
C ARG A 153 -1.79 2.88 -14.46
N ASN A 154 -1.80 1.82 -13.68
CA ASN A 154 -0.64 1.42 -12.90
C ASN A 154 0.24 0.46 -13.71
N ILE A 155 1.54 0.46 -13.40
CA ILE A 155 2.51 -0.51 -13.93
C ILE A 155 3.02 -1.33 -12.75
N PHE A 156 2.90 -2.65 -12.84
CA PHE A 156 3.37 -3.58 -11.82
C PHE A 156 4.49 -4.45 -12.38
N VAL A 157 5.64 -4.45 -11.73
CA VAL A 157 6.84 -5.15 -12.19
C VAL A 157 7.42 -6.00 -11.06
N ASP A 158 7.57 -7.29 -11.34
CA ASP A 158 8.37 -8.23 -10.54
C ASP A 158 7.93 -8.34 -9.07
N ALA A 159 6.64 -8.49 -8.78
CA ALA A 159 6.18 -8.78 -7.42
C ALA A 159 6.93 -9.99 -6.81
N VAL A 160 7.46 -9.79 -5.61
CA VAL A 160 8.37 -10.74 -4.95
C VAL A 160 7.55 -11.69 -4.10
N ASP A 161 7.67 -12.98 -4.40
CA ASP A 161 7.14 -14.05 -3.56
C ASP A 161 7.89 -14.10 -2.23
N THR A 162 7.17 -13.84 -1.16
CA THR A 162 7.64 -13.84 0.23
C THR A 162 7.14 -15.04 1.04
N GLY A 163 6.50 -16.02 0.38
CA GLY A 163 5.86 -17.17 1.00
C GLY A 163 4.32 -17.10 0.95
N ASP A 164 3.68 -17.60 1.99
CA ASP A 164 2.22 -17.64 2.12
C ASP A 164 1.70 -16.44 2.93
N ASP A 165 0.61 -15.79 2.48
CA ASP A 165 -0.13 -14.81 3.27
C ASP A 165 -0.98 -15.51 4.33
N PHE A 166 -1.38 -14.74 5.34
CA PHE A 166 -2.04 -15.23 6.54
C PHE A 166 -3.54 -15.01 6.46
N THR A 167 -4.31 -15.96 7.00
CA THR A 167 -5.74 -15.74 7.21
C THR A 167 -5.98 -14.70 8.31
N TYR A 168 -6.86 -13.73 8.07
CA TYR A 168 -7.16 -12.70 9.06
C TYR A 168 -7.82 -13.27 10.33
N LEU A 169 -8.49 -14.42 10.22
CA LEU A 169 -9.19 -15.07 11.33
C LEU A 169 -8.25 -15.77 12.32
N THR A 170 -7.19 -16.41 11.82
CA THR A 170 -6.33 -17.26 12.66
C THR A 170 -4.88 -16.80 12.70
N GLY A 171 -4.48 -15.91 11.80
CA GLY A 171 -3.09 -15.50 11.61
C GLY A 171 -2.19 -16.65 11.13
N VAL A 172 -2.76 -17.73 10.58
CA VAL A 172 -2.02 -18.88 10.05
C VAL A 172 -1.77 -18.69 8.56
N PRO A 173 -0.54 -18.93 8.07
CA PRO A 173 -0.21 -18.87 6.65
C PRO A 173 -0.85 -20.02 5.89
N MET A 174 -1.37 -19.77 4.69
CA MET A 174 -2.04 -20.79 3.87
C MET A 174 -1.51 -20.82 2.44
N GLU A 175 -1.21 -22.02 1.94
CA GLU A 175 -0.70 -22.24 0.57
C GLU A 175 -1.64 -21.71 -0.54
N TRP A 176 -2.94 -21.55 -0.25
CA TRP A 176 -3.92 -20.98 -1.18
C TRP A 176 -4.03 -19.45 -1.11
N LEU A 177 -3.12 -18.80 -0.39
CA LEU A 177 -2.92 -17.35 -0.38
C LEU A 177 -1.47 -17.01 -0.79
N PRO A 178 -1.07 -17.38 -2.02
CA PRO A 178 0.32 -17.20 -2.44
C PRO A 178 0.63 -15.72 -2.64
N THR A 179 1.75 -15.28 -2.07
CA THR A 179 2.29 -13.93 -2.31
C THR A 179 2.99 -13.87 -3.68
N GLY A 180 3.60 -12.75 -4.06
CA GLY A 180 4.26 -12.57 -5.37
C GLY A 180 3.31 -12.33 -6.54
N SER A 181 2.02 -12.09 -6.27
CA SER A 181 1.05 -11.65 -7.28
C SER A 181 0.97 -10.13 -7.30
N ASN A 182 0.91 -9.51 -8.47
CA ASN A 182 0.88 -8.04 -8.55
C ASN A 182 -0.38 -7.45 -7.90
N VAL A 183 -1.57 -7.91 -8.26
CA VAL A 183 -2.82 -7.49 -7.62
C VAL A 183 -3.58 -8.70 -7.14
N ALA A 184 -3.99 -8.70 -5.87
CA ALA A 184 -4.77 -9.76 -5.29
C ALA A 184 -6.05 -9.22 -4.64
N ILE A 185 -7.18 -9.85 -4.98
CA ILE A 185 -8.52 -9.44 -4.57
C ILE A 185 -9.18 -10.58 -3.79
N SER A 186 -9.55 -10.34 -2.53
CA SER A 186 -10.24 -11.29 -1.63
C SER A 186 -11.51 -10.62 -1.10
N ILE A 187 -12.63 -10.76 -1.82
CA ILE A 187 -13.89 -10.07 -1.49
C ILE A 187 -15.14 -10.93 -1.81
N PHE A 188 -16.13 -10.92 -0.93
CA PHE A 188 -17.52 -11.24 -1.29
C PHE A 188 -18.14 -10.08 -2.07
N TYR A 189 -18.32 -10.26 -3.38
CA TYR A 189 -18.86 -9.24 -4.28
C TYR A 189 -20.21 -8.63 -3.84
N GLY A 190 -21.07 -9.43 -3.21
CA GLY A 190 -22.36 -8.95 -2.71
C GLY A 190 -22.29 -8.09 -1.44
N THR A 191 -21.13 -8.05 -0.78
CA THR A 191 -20.90 -7.32 0.48
C THR A 191 -19.90 -6.20 0.29
N TYR A 192 -18.76 -6.51 -0.32
CA TYR A 192 -17.61 -5.62 -0.41
C TYR A 192 -17.48 -4.96 -1.78
N GLY A 193 -18.40 -5.18 -2.71
CA GLY A 193 -18.37 -4.63 -4.08
C GLY A 193 -17.31 -5.28 -4.97
N ILE A 194 -17.03 -4.67 -6.12
CA ILE A 194 -16.02 -5.11 -7.09
C ILE A 194 -15.17 -3.90 -7.47
N PRO A 195 -13.83 -3.95 -7.32
CA PRO A 195 -12.96 -2.85 -7.72
C PRO A 195 -12.97 -2.67 -9.23
N ILE A 196 -12.78 -1.43 -9.66
CA ILE A 196 -12.63 -1.10 -11.09
C ILE A 196 -11.15 -1.18 -11.43
N LEU A 197 -10.80 -2.08 -12.35
CA LEU A 197 -9.45 -2.20 -12.91
C LEU A 197 -9.44 -1.63 -14.34
N LEU A 198 -8.70 -0.56 -14.57
CA LEU A 198 -8.67 0.15 -15.85
C LEU A 198 -7.24 0.38 -16.35
N ASP A 199 -6.92 -0.06 -17.56
CA ASP A 199 -5.64 0.24 -18.24
C ASP A 199 -4.37 -0.07 -17.42
N ASN A 200 -4.41 -1.06 -16.52
CA ASN A 200 -3.23 -1.49 -15.76
C ASN A 200 -2.34 -2.43 -16.58
N TRP A 201 -1.03 -2.37 -16.33
CA TRP A 201 -0.02 -3.26 -16.92
C TRP A 201 0.72 -4.03 -15.85
N SER A 202 1.05 -5.28 -16.15
CA SER A 202 1.79 -6.15 -15.25
C SER A 202 2.81 -6.97 -16.02
N TYR A 203 3.99 -7.15 -15.44
CA TYR A 203 5.11 -7.88 -16.04
C TYR A 203 5.96 -8.54 -14.95
N HIS A 204 6.48 -9.71 -15.28
CA HIS A 204 7.54 -10.38 -14.52
C HIS A 204 8.74 -10.65 -15.44
N SER A 205 9.94 -10.43 -14.94
CA SER A 205 11.19 -10.63 -15.67
C SER A 205 11.58 -12.10 -15.80
N ASP A 206 11.12 -12.94 -14.87
CA ASP A 206 11.18 -14.40 -14.98
C ASP A 206 10.10 -14.89 -15.96
N GLU A 207 10.51 -15.61 -17.01
CA GLU A 207 9.61 -16.08 -18.06
C GLU A 207 8.54 -17.06 -17.56
N GLU A 208 8.87 -17.92 -16.60
CA GLU A 208 7.91 -18.90 -16.05
C GLU A 208 6.86 -18.20 -15.18
N ILE A 209 7.26 -17.24 -14.36
CA ILE A 209 6.33 -16.43 -13.55
C ILE A 209 5.48 -15.53 -14.45
N ASN A 210 6.05 -14.95 -15.50
CA ASN A 210 5.35 -14.03 -16.40
C ASN A 210 4.31 -14.70 -17.31
N VAL A 211 4.39 -16.01 -17.52
CA VAL A 211 3.33 -16.75 -18.23
C VAL A 211 2.24 -17.27 -17.31
N ASP A 212 2.47 -17.24 -15.98
CA ASP A 212 1.48 -17.64 -14.98
C ASP A 212 0.48 -16.49 -14.73
N SER A 213 -0.73 -16.65 -15.28
CA SER A 213 -1.81 -15.67 -15.11
C SER A 213 -2.13 -15.33 -13.65
N THR A 214 -1.86 -16.25 -12.71
CA THR A 214 -2.14 -16.04 -11.29
C THR A 214 -1.17 -15.05 -10.64
N ARG A 215 -0.02 -14.77 -11.26
CA ARG A 215 1.00 -13.84 -10.76
C ARG A 215 0.76 -12.37 -11.17
N HIS A 216 -0.28 -12.11 -11.96
CA HIS A 216 -0.63 -10.77 -12.44
C HIS A 216 -1.80 -10.17 -11.66
N PHE A 217 -3.01 -10.66 -11.92
CA PHE A 217 -4.24 -10.20 -11.27
C PHE A 217 -5.00 -11.43 -10.83
N VAL A 218 -5.16 -11.61 -9.53
CA VAL A 218 -5.72 -12.83 -8.96
C VAL A 218 -6.88 -12.53 -8.01
N GLU A 219 -7.92 -13.34 -8.13
CA GLU A 219 -8.97 -13.44 -7.13
C GLU A 219 -8.62 -14.60 -6.18
N LEU A 220 -8.51 -14.29 -4.90
CA LEU A 220 -8.23 -15.25 -3.84
C LEU A 220 -9.47 -15.48 -2.98
N CYS A 221 -9.45 -16.57 -2.22
CA CYS A 221 -10.49 -16.84 -1.24
C CYS A 221 -10.57 -15.69 -0.21
N GLU A 222 -11.78 -15.40 0.28
CA GLU A 222 -12.00 -14.29 1.22
C GLU A 222 -11.31 -14.51 2.57
N TYR A 223 -11.16 -15.76 3.02
CA TYR A 223 -10.62 -16.04 4.35
C TYR A 223 -9.12 -15.77 4.48
N GLY A 224 -8.46 -15.27 3.43
CA GLY A 224 -7.14 -14.65 3.56
C GLY A 224 -7.26 -13.33 4.27
#